data_AF-A0A2H6BN80-F1
#
_entry.id   AF-A0A2H6BN80-F1
#
_cell.length_a   1.000
_cell.length_b   1.000
_cell.length_c   1.000
_cell.angle_alpha   90.00
_cell.angle_beta   90.00
_cell.angle_gamma   90.00
#
_symmetry.space_group_name_H-M   'P 1'
#
loop_
_entity.id
_entity.type
_entity.pdbx_description
1 polymer ?
#
loop_
_entity_poly.entity_id
_entity_poly.type
_entity_poly.pdbx_seq_one_letter_code
_entity_poly.pdbx_strand_id
1 'polypeptide(L)'
;MNRSLSAIALSSTLLLFPFTPTTLAQSECFLQRADGQHIDLSPLCGSSSRNRKNSPQVYQLPIQRRVKGIPTVMVVFNHRHSYEMLFDTGASGIVLTDAMAKAMKVKRERKVINNTAGGVVTGYLGRINFVKAGEMTLYNQIVNISPQMKGLGLLGQTFFGSYDVTIKKDGLF
;
A
#
# COMPACT_ATOMS: atom_id res chain seq x y z
N MET A 1 50.01 -15.40 -54.41
CA MET A 1 48.54 -15.29 -54.25
C MET A 1 48.00 -16.57 -53.64
N ASN A 2 47.35 -16.41 -52.49
CA ASN A 2 46.33 -17.24 -51.82
C ASN A 2 46.65 -18.70 -51.43
N ARG A 3 46.80 -18.95 -50.11
CA ARG A 3 46.14 -20.07 -49.40
C ARG A 3 45.75 -19.64 -47.98
N SER A 4 44.55 -20.06 -47.60
CA SER A 4 43.66 -19.59 -46.54
C SER A 4 43.90 -20.17 -45.14
N LEU A 5 43.69 -19.31 -44.13
CA LEU A 5 42.98 -19.47 -42.85
C LEU A 5 42.97 -20.83 -42.12
N SER A 6 43.34 -20.80 -40.83
CA SER A 6 42.64 -21.57 -39.78
C SER A 6 42.68 -20.80 -38.46
N ALA A 7 41.49 -20.42 -38.01
CA ALA A 7 41.22 -19.77 -36.75
C ALA A 7 40.93 -20.83 -35.67
N ILE A 8 41.45 -20.63 -34.46
CA ILE A 8 40.99 -21.34 -33.26
C ILE A 8 40.62 -20.27 -32.24
N ALA A 9 39.34 -19.91 -32.21
CA ALA A 9 38.76 -19.08 -31.15
C ALA A 9 38.28 -20.01 -30.03
N LEU A 10 39.06 -20.11 -28.95
CA LEU A 10 38.62 -20.75 -27.71
C LEU A 10 37.63 -19.83 -26.99
N SER A 11 36.36 -20.18 -27.09
CA SER A 11 35.25 -19.49 -26.40
C SER A 11 35.13 -20.02 -24.97
N SER A 12 35.75 -19.33 -24.01
CA SER A 12 35.45 -19.50 -22.59
C SER A 12 34.09 -18.87 -22.29
N THR A 13 33.04 -19.68 -22.23
CA THR A 13 31.72 -19.27 -21.74
C THR A 13 31.73 -19.32 -20.21
N LEU A 14 31.89 -18.14 -19.59
CA LEU A 14 31.78 -17.96 -18.15
C LEU A 14 30.28 -17.86 -17.78
N LEU A 15 29.69 -18.97 -17.30
CA LEU A 15 28.33 -18.99 -16.77
C LEU A 15 28.28 -18.29 -15.40
N LEU A 16 27.94 -17.00 -15.39
CA LEU A 16 27.62 -16.27 -14.17
C LEU A 16 26.16 -16.55 -13.77
N PHE A 17 25.96 -17.47 -12.84
CA PHE A 17 24.67 -17.61 -12.15
C PHE A 17 24.45 -16.39 -11.24
N PRO A 18 23.32 -15.67 -11.32
CA PRO A 18 23.00 -14.65 -10.35
C PRO A 18 22.61 -15.32 -9.04
N PHE A 19 23.51 -15.31 -8.05
CA PHE A 19 23.15 -15.55 -6.67
C PHE A 19 22.17 -14.45 -6.24
N THR A 20 20.92 -14.82 -5.98
CA THR A 20 19.98 -13.95 -5.27
C THR A 20 20.10 -14.25 -3.79
N PRO A 21 20.76 -13.41 -2.96
CA PRO A 21 20.67 -13.58 -1.53
C PRO A 21 19.25 -13.20 -1.09
N THR A 22 18.42 -14.20 -0.81
CA THR A 22 17.19 -14.00 -0.03
C THR A 22 17.60 -13.92 1.44
N THR A 23 18.01 -12.74 1.90
CA THR A 23 18.14 -12.48 3.33
C THR A 23 16.77 -12.16 3.91
N LEU A 24 16.04 -13.19 4.32
CA LEU A 24 15.01 -13.04 5.35
C LEU A 24 15.75 -13.02 6.69
N ALA A 25 15.93 -11.83 7.26
CA ALA A 25 16.39 -11.70 8.64
C ALA A 25 15.27 -12.17 9.58
N GLN A 26 15.19 -13.48 9.79
CA GLN A 26 14.48 -14.08 10.91
C GLN A 26 15.51 -14.27 12.01
N SER A 27 15.23 -13.73 13.19
CA SER A 27 16.09 -13.87 14.36
C SER A 27 16.15 -15.34 14.76
N GLU A 28 17.18 -16.05 14.30
CA GLU A 28 17.37 -17.45 14.64
C GLU A 28 17.86 -17.54 16.11
N CYS A 29 16.97 -17.93 17.03
CA CYS A 29 17.29 -18.10 18.46
C CYS A 29 17.94 -19.47 18.69
N PHE A 30 19.25 -19.54 18.46
CA PHE A 30 20.06 -20.71 18.77
C PHE A 30 21.44 -20.27 19.26
N LEU A 31 22.13 -21.19 19.95
CA LEU A 31 23.56 -21.05 20.24
C LEU A 31 24.34 -21.88 19.22
N GLN A 32 25.29 -21.29 18.52
CA GLN A 32 26.26 -22.04 17.70
C GLN A 32 27.46 -22.45 18.56
N ARG A 33 27.78 -23.75 18.57
CA ARG A 33 29.03 -24.25 19.15
C ARG A 33 30.20 -24.11 18.18
N ALA A 34 31.42 -24.22 18.72
CA ALA A 34 32.66 -24.18 17.94
C ALA A 34 32.78 -25.31 16.90
N ASP A 35 32.02 -26.40 17.06
CA ASP A 35 31.90 -27.51 16.11
C ASP A 35 30.84 -27.26 15.01
N GLY A 36 30.18 -26.09 15.02
CA GLY A 36 29.11 -25.72 14.10
C GLY A 36 27.74 -26.30 14.48
N GLN A 37 27.61 -27.06 15.57
CA GLN A 37 26.34 -27.61 16.00
C GLN A 37 25.48 -26.53 16.67
N HIS A 38 24.20 -26.46 16.30
CA HIS A 38 23.25 -25.52 16.89
C HIS A 38 22.53 -26.15 18.09
N ILE A 39 22.42 -25.39 19.18
CA ILE A 39 21.59 -25.71 20.34
C ILE A 39 20.35 -24.81 20.24
N ASP A 40 19.18 -25.43 20.13
CA ASP A 40 17.91 -24.71 20.10
C ASP A 40 17.65 -24.03 21.45
N LEU A 41 17.60 -22.70 21.44
CA LEU A 41 17.32 -21.88 22.62
C LEU A 41 15.88 -21.36 22.65
N SER A 42 15.04 -21.76 21.68
CA SER A 42 13.61 -21.39 21.60
C SER A 42 12.83 -21.54 22.93
N PRO A 43 13.09 -22.55 23.79
CA PRO A 43 12.42 -22.67 25.09
C PRO A 43 12.75 -21.55 26.08
N LEU A 44 13.96 -20.98 26.00
CA LEU A 44 14.49 -19.95 26.89
C LEU A 44 14.17 -18.54 26.38
N CYS A 45 14.05 -18.37 25.06
CA CYS A 45 13.65 -17.12 24.42
C CYS A 45 12.19 -16.69 24.69
N GLY A 46 11.47 -17.39 25.57
CA GLY A 46 10.16 -16.98 26.09
C GLY A 46 9.02 -17.91 25.67
N SER A 47 8.78 -18.92 26.49
CA SER A 47 7.60 -19.79 26.40
C SER A 47 6.34 -19.04 26.87
N SER A 48 5.64 -18.41 25.94
CA SER A 48 4.18 -18.39 26.01
C SER A 48 3.68 -19.01 24.72
N SER A 49 3.02 -20.15 24.85
CA SER A 49 2.16 -20.71 23.82
C SER A 49 1.10 -19.67 23.43
N ARG A 50 1.46 -18.84 22.46
CA ARG A 50 0.58 -18.25 21.48
C ARG A 50 1.37 -18.30 20.21
N ASN A 51 0.97 -19.24 19.37
CA ASN A 51 1.12 -19.18 17.93
C ASN A 51 0.36 -17.94 17.39
N ARG A 52 0.72 -16.74 17.86
CA ARG A 52 0.50 -15.51 17.14
C ARG A 52 1.79 -15.32 16.37
N LYS A 53 1.74 -15.68 15.10
CA LYS A 53 2.52 -14.95 14.08
C LYS A 53 2.28 -13.45 14.35
N ASN A 54 3.12 -12.83 15.17
CA ASN A 54 3.25 -11.37 15.22
C ASN A 54 4.08 -10.92 14.00
N SER A 55 3.82 -11.53 12.82
CA SER A 55 4.15 -10.86 11.59
C SER A 55 3.30 -9.58 11.59
N PRO A 56 3.89 -8.40 11.35
CA PRO A 56 3.12 -7.18 11.19
C PRO A 56 1.97 -7.47 10.21
N GLN A 57 0.75 -7.08 10.57
CA GLN A 57 -0.38 -7.28 9.68
C GLN A 57 -0.19 -6.35 8.47
N VAL A 58 0.31 -6.91 7.37
CA VAL A 58 0.52 -6.19 6.12
C VAL A 58 -0.72 -6.32 5.27
N TYR A 59 -1.32 -5.18 4.94
CA TYR A 59 -2.42 -5.10 3.99
C TYR A 59 -1.90 -4.69 2.61
N GLN A 60 -2.32 -5.39 1.57
CA GLN A 60 -2.00 -5.05 0.20
C GLN A 60 -3.23 -4.48 -0.50
N LEU A 61 -3.09 -3.27 -1.03
CA LEU A 61 -4.11 -2.62 -1.83
C LEU A 61 -3.61 -2.53 -3.28
N PRO A 62 -4.27 -3.19 -4.25
CA PRO A 62 -3.86 -3.14 -5.63
C PRO A 62 -4.09 -1.75 -6.21
N ILE A 63 -3.04 -1.19 -6.83
CA ILE A 63 -3.13 0.04 -7.62
C ILE A 63 -3.89 -0.30 -8.90
N GLN A 64 -5.02 0.37 -9.14
CA GLN A 64 -5.82 0.16 -10.35
C GLN A 64 -5.12 0.75 -11.58
N ARG A 65 -4.65 1.99 -11.43
CA ARG A 65 -3.87 2.74 -12.41
C ARG A 65 -3.24 3.94 -11.73
N ARG A 66 -2.56 4.78 -12.51
CA ARG A 66 -2.05 6.08 -12.05
C ARG A 66 -2.67 7.21 -12.86
N VAL A 67 -3.23 8.20 -12.16
CA VAL A 67 -3.72 9.45 -12.75
C VAL A 67 -2.69 10.52 -12.47
N LYS A 68 -2.00 11.02 -13.49
CA LYS A 68 -0.91 12.01 -13.33
C LYS A 68 0.14 11.56 -12.30
N GLY A 69 0.47 10.26 -12.31
CA GLY A 69 1.42 9.65 -11.38
C GLY A 69 0.84 9.24 -10.01
N ILE A 70 -0.35 9.70 -9.64
CA ILE A 70 -1.00 9.37 -8.35
C ILE A 70 -1.71 8.02 -8.47
N PRO A 71 -1.44 7.04 -7.58
CA PRO A 71 -2.10 5.75 -7.63
C PRO A 71 -3.57 5.87 -7.26
N THR A 72 -4.40 5.11 -7.96
CA THR A 72 -5.81 4.96 -7.63
C THR A 72 -6.09 3.59 -7.03
N VAL A 73 -7.07 3.52 -6.14
CA VAL A 73 -7.52 2.29 -5.48
C VAL A 73 -9.03 2.21 -5.50
N MET A 74 -9.57 0.99 -5.53
CA MET A 74 -11.01 0.78 -5.37
C MET A 74 -11.39 0.83 -3.90
N VAL A 75 -12.43 1.62 -3.60
CA VAL A 75 -12.95 1.82 -2.25
C VAL A 75 -14.46 1.59 -2.24
N VAL A 76 -14.93 0.80 -1.29
CA VAL A 76 -16.33 0.48 -1.06
C VAL A 76 -16.85 1.30 0.12
N PHE A 77 -17.91 2.06 -0.11
CA PHE A 77 -18.58 2.90 0.87
C PHE A 77 -19.98 2.37 1.16
N ASN A 78 -20.37 2.39 2.44
CA ASN A 78 -21.70 1.97 2.90
C ASN A 78 -22.15 0.62 2.29
N HIS A 79 -21.21 -0.34 2.22
CA HIS A 79 -21.33 -1.70 1.70
C HIS A 79 -21.68 -1.88 0.22
N ARG A 80 -22.10 -0.83 -0.50
CA ARG A 80 -22.67 -0.98 -1.86
C ARG A 80 -22.10 -0.03 -2.91
N HIS A 81 -21.46 1.06 -2.49
CA HIS A 81 -21.00 2.10 -3.41
C HIS A 81 -19.50 1.96 -3.63
N SER A 82 -19.11 1.46 -4.79
CA SER A 82 -17.70 1.29 -5.14
C SER A 82 -17.23 2.46 -6.01
N TYR A 83 -16.16 3.12 -5.59
CA TYR A 83 -15.54 4.20 -6.34
C TYR A 83 -14.04 3.98 -6.47
N GLU A 84 -13.51 4.32 -7.64
CA GLU A 84 -12.08 4.55 -7.78
C GLU A 84 -11.73 5.88 -7.08
N MET A 85 -10.73 5.85 -6.21
CA MET A 85 -10.29 6.98 -5.40
C MET A 85 -8.79 7.20 -5.61
N LEU A 86 -8.34 8.46 -5.61
CA LEU A 86 -6.91 8.79 -5.54
C LEU A 86 -6.41 8.46 -4.14
N PHE A 87 -5.34 7.68 -4.03
CA PHE A 87 -4.63 7.50 -2.77
C PHE A 87 -3.77 8.74 -2.53
N ASP A 88 -4.23 9.64 -1.68
CA ASP A 88 -3.69 11.00 -1.53
C ASP A 88 -3.10 11.19 -0.14
N THR A 89 -1.77 11.13 -0.04
CA THR A 89 -1.03 11.35 1.21
C THR A 89 -1.10 12.80 1.69
N GLY A 90 -1.45 13.76 0.82
CA GLY A 90 -1.62 15.17 1.16
C GLY A 90 -3.01 15.52 1.70
N ALA A 91 -3.99 14.63 1.57
CA ALA A 91 -5.34 14.83 2.10
C ALA A 91 -5.43 14.36 3.56
N SER A 92 -5.81 15.25 4.48
CA SER A 92 -5.97 14.89 5.90
C SER A 92 -7.07 13.86 6.15
N GLY A 93 -8.05 13.73 5.26
CA GLY A 93 -9.13 12.76 5.39
C GLY A 93 -9.72 12.34 4.06
N ILE A 94 -10.77 11.53 4.10
CA ILE A 94 -11.50 11.12 2.90
C ILE A 94 -12.28 12.31 2.33
N VAL A 95 -12.10 12.57 1.03
CA VAL A 95 -12.82 13.63 0.31
C VAL A 95 -13.69 13.02 -0.78
N LEU A 96 -14.99 13.23 -0.65
CA LEU A 96 -16.00 12.85 -1.63
C LEU A 96 -16.25 14.01 -2.60
N THR A 97 -16.51 13.67 -3.85
CA THR A 97 -17.16 14.62 -4.77
C THR A 97 -18.62 14.81 -4.39
N ASP A 98 -19.23 15.90 -4.88
CA ASP A 98 -20.67 16.11 -4.69
C ASP A 98 -21.52 14.99 -5.29
N ALA A 99 -21.12 14.46 -6.45
CA ALA A 99 -21.82 13.37 -7.11
C ALA A 99 -21.80 12.09 -6.27
N MET A 100 -20.65 11.74 -5.69
CA MET A 100 -20.51 10.61 -4.77
C MET A 100 -21.39 10.79 -3.53
N ALA A 101 -21.33 11.97 -2.89
CA ALA A 101 -22.15 12.26 -1.71
C ALA A 101 -23.65 12.16 -2.00
N LYS A 102 -24.11 12.68 -3.14
CA LYS A 102 -25.51 12.59 -3.60
C LYS A 102 -25.93 11.14 -3.86
N ALA A 103 -25.15 10.37 -4.61
CA ALA A 103 -25.44 8.97 -4.90
C ALA A 103 -25.53 8.11 -3.62
N MET A 104 -24.68 8.43 -2.64
CA MET A 104 -24.67 7.77 -1.34
C MET A 104 -25.69 8.31 -0.34
N LYS A 105 -26.38 9.42 -0.67
CA LYS A 105 -27.27 10.17 0.24
C LYS A 105 -26.57 10.64 1.52
N VAL A 106 -25.28 10.97 1.43
CA VAL A 106 -24.50 11.54 2.55
C VAL A 106 -24.95 12.99 2.78
N LYS A 107 -25.38 13.29 4.00
CA LYS A 107 -25.82 14.64 4.37
C LYS A 107 -24.61 15.56 4.57
N ARG A 108 -24.75 16.81 4.14
CA ARG A 108 -23.84 17.90 4.51
C ARG A 108 -24.24 18.41 5.90
N GLU A 109 -23.40 18.17 6.89
CA GLU A 109 -23.69 18.48 8.29
C GLU A 109 -23.08 19.81 8.74
N ARG A 110 -21.84 20.10 8.32
CA ARG A 110 -21.10 21.29 8.75
C ARG A 110 -20.30 21.88 7.60
N LYS A 111 -20.45 23.18 7.35
CA LYS A 111 -19.59 23.92 6.41
C LYS A 111 -18.18 24.05 6.98
N VAL A 112 -17.16 23.79 6.16
CA VAL A 112 -15.73 23.91 6.54
C VAL A 112 -14.94 24.59 5.45
N ILE A 113 -13.78 25.13 5.83
CA ILE A 113 -12.80 25.69 4.91
C ILE A 113 -11.66 24.69 4.77
N ASN A 114 -11.32 24.32 3.53
CA ASN A 114 -10.21 23.44 3.22
C ASN A 114 -9.11 24.23 2.53
N ASN A 115 -7.89 24.11 3.04
CA ASN A 115 -6.70 24.62 2.39
C ASN A 115 -6.16 23.54 1.46
N THR A 116 -6.10 23.80 0.16
CA THR A 116 -5.59 22.86 -0.84
C THR A 116 -4.39 23.44 -1.56
N ALA A 117 -3.66 22.60 -2.28
CA ALA A 117 -2.58 23.08 -3.16
C ALA A 117 -3.09 24.07 -4.23
N GLY A 118 -4.36 23.97 -4.63
CA GLY A 118 -5.00 24.90 -5.57
C GLY A 118 -5.62 26.13 -4.91
N GLY A 119 -5.38 26.34 -3.61
CA GLY A 119 -5.95 27.44 -2.83
C GLY A 119 -7.05 27.03 -1.87
N VAL A 120 -7.73 28.03 -1.31
CA VAL A 120 -8.75 27.85 -0.26
C VAL A 120 -10.10 27.58 -0.91
N VAL A 121 -10.77 26.50 -0.48
CA VAL A 121 -12.11 26.14 -0.97
C VAL A 121 -13.06 25.82 0.18
N THR A 122 -14.36 26.05 -0.06
CA THR A 122 -15.41 25.62 0.87
C THR A 122 -15.74 24.15 0.66
N GLY A 123 -15.76 23.38 1.75
CA GLY A 123 -16.26 22.01 1.80
C GLY A 123 -17.37 21.84 2.83
N TYR A 124 -17.85 20.62 2.97
CA TYR A 124 -18.82 20.23 3.99
C TYR A 124 -18.41 18.91 4.64
N LEU A 125 -18.49 18.82 5.96
CA LEU A 125 -18.38 17.53 6.63
C LEU A 125 -19.69 16.75 6.48
N GLY A 126 -19.55 15.44 6.33
CA GLY A 126 -20.64 14.47 6.42
C GLY A 126 -20.15 13.20 7.11
N ARG A 127 -21.04 12.22 7.23
CA ARG A 127 -20.72 10.92 7.83
C ARG A 127 -21.05 9.76 6.91
N ILE A 128 -20.20 8.74 6.96
CA ILE A 128 -20.43 7.43 6.37
C ILE A 128 -20.32 6.36 7.45
N ASN A 129 -21.08 5.29 7.31
CA ASN A 129 -21.10 4.23 8.32
C ASN A 129 -19.98 3.21 8.08
N PHE A 130 -19.55 3.05 6.83
CA PHE A 130 -18.59 2.02 6.43
C PHE A 130 -17.73 2.51 5.27
N VAL A 131 -16.43 2.22 5.34
CA VAL A 131 -15.49 2.33 4.23
C VAL A 131 -14.53 1.15 4.24
N LYS A 132 -14.28 0.57 3.06
CA LYS A 132 -13.35 -0.55 2.88
C LYS A 132 -12.50 -0.35 1.64
N ALA A 133 -11.21 -0.65 1.74
CA ALA A 133 -10.30 -0.73 0.61
C ALA A 133 -9.37 -1.93 0.80
N GLY A 134 -9.37 -2.88 -0.14
CA GLY A 134 -8.75 -4.19 0.08
C GLY A 134 -9.36 -4.87 1.31
N GLU A 135 -8.53 -5.26 2.26
CA GLU A 135 -8.95 -5.88 3.53
C GLU A 135 -9.13 -4.86 4.68
N MET A 136 -8.70 -3.60 4.49
CA MET A 136 -8.82 -2.55 5.48
C MET A 136 -10.25 -2.03 5.55
N THR A 137 -10.82 -1.97 6.75
CA THR A 137 -12.20 -1.54 6.99
C THR A 137 -12.26 -0.57 8.16
N LEU A 138 -12.97 0.55 7.97
CA LEU A 138 -13.28 1.51 9.04
C LEU A 138 -14.78 1.80 9.08
N TYR A 139 -15.25 2.20 10.26
CA TYR A 139 -16.65 2.47 10.53
C TYR A 139 -16.83 3.89 11.05
N ASN A 140 -18.01 4.47 10.83
CA ASN A 140 -18.42 5.77 11.38
C ASN A 140 -17.44 6.92 11.07
N GLN A 141 -16.98 7.00 9.82
CA GLN A 141 -16.00 7.98 9.40
C GLN A 141 -16.65 9.34 9.07
N ILE A 142 -15.98 10.41 9.49
CA ILE A 142 -16.26 11.76 9.00
C ILE A 142 -15.55 11.92 7.66
N VAL A 143 -16.28 12.44 6.68
CA VAL A 143 -15.77 12.68 5.32
C VAL A 143 -15.95 14.15 4.96
N ASN A 144 -15.06 14.66 4.14
CA ASN A 144 -15.22 15.97 3.51
C ASN A 144 -15.96 15.80 2.19
N ILE A 145 -16.88 16.69 1.88
CA ILE A 145 -17.60 16.76 0.62
C ILE A 145 -17.15 18.05 -0.05
N SER A 146 -16.49 17.92 -1.21
CA SER A 146 -15.98 19.05 -1.99
C SER A 146 -16.85 19.28 -3.22
N PRO A 147 -17.72 20.33 -3.24
CA PRO A 147 -18.60 20.59 -4.39
C PRO A 147 -17.86 20.97 -5.68
N GLN A 148 -16.68 21.57 -5.51
CA GLN A 148 -15.84 22.04 -6.62
C GLN A 148 -15.03 20.90 -7.25
N MET A 149 -14.81 19.81 -6.51
CA MET A 149 -14.06 18.65 -7.01
C MET A 149 -14.85 17.91 -8.09
N LYS A 150 -14.22 17.70 -9.24
CA LYS A 150 -14.73 16.89 -10.35
C LYS A 150 -13.83 15.66 -10.53
N GLY A 151 -14.41 14.55 -10.96
CA GLY A 151 -13.67 13.31 -11.20
C GLY A 151 -13.60 12.43 -9.95
N LEU A 152 -12.38 12.00 -9.59
CA LEU A 152 -12.14 11.05 -8.51
C LEU A 152 -12.13 11.75 -7.13
N GLY A 153 -12.59 11.03 -6.11
CA GLY A 153 -12.43 11.44 -4.71
C GLY A 153 -11.02 11.14 -4.20
N LEU A 154 -10.72 11.59 -2.97
CA LEU A 154 -9.43 11.42 -2.31
C LEU A 154 -9.58 10.47 -1.13
N LEU A 155 -8.78 9.42 -1.08
CA LEU A 155 -8.58 8.58 0.09
C LEU A 155 -7.39 9.15 0.85
N GLY A 156 -7.64 9.72 2.02
CA GLY A 156 -6.63 10.44 2.81
C GLY A 156 -6.31 9.79 4.15
N GLN A 157 -5.60 10.55 4.99
CA GLN A 157 -4.96 10.09 6.22
C GLN A 157 -5.93 9.51 7.26
N THR A 158 -7.20 9.95 7.32
CA THR A 158 -8.20 9.30 8.20
C THR A 158 -8.44 7.82 7.88
N PHE A 159 -8.03 7.33 6.71
CA PHE A 159 -8.17 5.92 6.32
C PHE A 159 -6.92 5.08 6.62
N PHE A 160 -5.73 5.58 6.27
CA PHE A 160 -4.49 4.81 6.34
C PHE A 160 -3.43 5.39 7.28
N GLY A 161 -3.69 6.52 7.94
CA GLY A 161 -2.70 7.23 8.75
C GLY A 161 -2.23 6.49 10.01
N SER A 162 -2.89 5.39 10.38
CA SER A 162 -2.45 4.47 11.43
C SER A 162 -1.51 3.37 10.93
N TYR A 163 -1.10 3.40 9.67
CA TYR A 163 -0.28 2.39 9.02
C TYR A 163 0.99 2.99 8.43
N ASP A 164 2.07 2.22 8.44
CA ASP A 164 3.22 2.49 7.59
C ASP A 164 2.85 2.17 6.13
N VAL A 165 2.86 3.19 5.29
CA VAL A 165 2.44 3.07 3.89
C VAL A 165 3.66 3.04 2.98
N THR A 166 3.78 1.96 2.20
CA THR A 166 4.71 1.88 1.05
C THR A 166 3.93 1.85 -0.25
N ILE A 167 4.13 2.86 -1.10
CA ILE A 167 3.54 2.92 -2.44
C ILE A 167 4.56 2.38 -3.44
N LYS A 168 4.32 1.17 -3.96
CA LYS A 168 5.22 0.54 -4.94
C LYS A 168 5.06 1.17 -6.32
N LYS A 169 6.16 1.27 -7.06
CA LYS A 169 6.14 1.49 -8.52
C LYS A 169 5.67 0.19 -9.19
N ASP A 170 5.16 0.30 -10.42
CA ASP A 170 4.80 -0.87 -11.22
C ASP A 170 6.02 -1.81 -11.30
N GLY A 171 5.87 -3.03 -10.79
CA GLY A 171 6.86 -4.09 -10.93
C GLY A 171 6.43 -4.97 -12.10
N LEU A 172 7.33 -5.17 -13.07
CA LEU A 172 7.21 -6.29 -14.00
C LEU A 172 7.35 -7.56 -13.15
N PHE A 173 6.28 -8.32 -13.00
CA PHE A 173 6.39 -9.72 -12.59
C PHE A 173 6.68 -10.56 -13.83
#